data_AF-A0A348V4X5-F1
#
_entry.id   AF-A0A348V4X5-F1
#
_cell.length_a   1.000
_cell.length_b   1.000
_cell.length_c   1.000
_cell.angle_alpha   90.00
_cell.angle_beta   90.00
_cell.angle_gamma   90.00
#
_symmetry.space_group_name_H-M   'P 1'
#
loop_
_entity.id
_entity.type
_entity.pdbx_description
1 polymer ?
#
loop_
_entity_poly.entity_id
_entity_poly.type
_entity_poly.pdbx_seq_one_letter_code
_entity_poly.pdbx_strand_id
1 'polypeptide(L)'
;MEEIASMMGILPVAMRAAEILDVDIDLREQWNETLVNLSPLPLSSAHPELSGKPVTFVRSLLPVLKGPASRIPDPNTMPVWFFDLYTLESANQEMMQIAQNTFDAYFPTGINKDSPVYVLSKLPVTGAQLGRADATRYLIPNQIETGETEILRNRMDLREGFQTTGVQRLGRAADALHNALCQSIPASPGKNPVIHLFPAWPKEWDAHFSLLARGNFIVTSSIDQGKIEFIEIKSNSGSECNLRNPWENGKVTIYKNKRKILETTDRLISIPTKPQDVLYFVNK
;
A
#
# COMPACT_ATOMS: atom_id res chain seq x y z
N MET A 1 5.01 3.19 18.66
CA MET A 1 4.16 3.62 17.52
C MET A 1 3.60 2.40 16.83
N GLU A 2 4.49 1.44 16.60
CA GLU A 2 4.31 0.21 15.86
C GLU A 2 3.23 -0.68 16.47
N GLU A 3 3.18 -0.83 17.78
CA GLU A 3 2.20 -1.66 18.48
C GLU A 3 0.79 -1.08 18.39
N ILE A 4 0.66 0.24 18.60
CA ILE A 4 -0.62 0.95 18.50
C ILE A 4 -1.16 0.85 17.07
N ALA A 5 -0.34 1.18 16.07
CA ALA A 5 -0.72 1.03 14.67
C ALA A 5 -1.03 -0.44 14.32
N SER A 6 -0.32 -1.40 14.91
CA SER A 6 -0.61 -2.82 14.70
C SER A 6 -2.01 -3.19 15.23
N MET A 7 -2.36 -2.73 16.42
CA MET A 7 -3.69 -2.93 17.02
C MET A 7 -4.79 -2.24 16.22
N MET A 8 -4.58 -0.99 15.81
CA MET A 8 -5.51 -0.23 14.95
C MET A 8 -5.75 -0.95 13.62
N GLY A 9 -4.74 -1.64 13.08
CA GLY A 9 -4.84 -2.41 11.85
C GLY A 9 -5.51 -3.77 12.02
N ILE A 10 -5.12 -4.54 13.04
CA ILE A 10 -5.52 -5.95 13.16
C ILE A 10 -6.92 -6.13 13.77
N LEU A 11 -7.32 -5.31 14.74
CA LEU A 11 -8.58 -5.47 15.45
C LEU A 11 -9.80 -5.28 14.51
N PRO A 12 -9.86 -4.27 13.61
CA PRO A 12 -10.96 -4.15 12.66
C PRO A 12 -11.02 -5.34 11.68
N VAL A 13 -9.86 -5.89 11.30
CA VAL A 13 -9.79 -7.07 10.41
C VAL A 13 -10.30 -8.31 11.14
N ALA A 14 -9.95 -8.50 12.41
CA ALA A 14 -10.45 -9.59 13.24
C ALA A 14 -11.96 -9.50 13.45
N MET A 15 -12.47 -8.30 13.77
CA MET A 15 -13.91 -8.04 13.87
C MET A 15 -14.63 -8.37 12.56
N ARG A 16 -14.08 -7.93 11.43
CA ARG A 16 -14.66 -8.22 10.11
C ARG A 16 -14.69 -9.71 9.79
N ALA A 17 -13.62 -10.43 10.13
CA ALA A 17 -13.57 -11.88 9.95
C ALA A 17 -14.61 -12.59 10.82
N ALA A 18 -14.73 -12.21 12.10
CA ALA A 18 -15.73 -12.74 13.02
C ALA A 18 -17.17 -12.44 12.57
N GLU A 19 -17.44 -11.26 12.01
CA GLU A 19 -18.73 -10.94 11.39
C GLU A 19 -19.07 -11.85 10.20
N ILE A 20 -18.09 -12.09 9.31
CA ILE A 20 -18.29 -12.94 8.13
C ILE A 20 -18.55 -14.39 8.52
N LEU A 21 -17.87 -14.87 9.56
CA LEU A 21 -17.98 -16.24 10.05
C LEU A 21 -19.13 -16.46 11.04
N ASP A 22 -19.80 -15.38 11.48
CA ASP A 22 -20.83 -15.38 12.51
C ASP A 22 -20.38 -16.02 13.84
N VAL A 23 -19.20 -15.62 14.32
CA VAL A 23 -18.58 -16.11 15.56
C VAL A 23 -18.16 -14.96 16.48
N ASP A 24 -17.69 -15.29 17.69
CA ASP A 24 -16.96 -14.37 18.58
C ASP A 24 -17.68 -13.03 18.87
N ILE A 25 -19.00 -13.05 19.06
CA ILE A 25 -19.80 -11.85 19.34
C ILE A 25 -19.23 -11.04 20.53
N ASP A 26 -18.90 -11.71 21.64
CA ASP A 26 -18.36 -11.06 22.84
C ASP A 26 -16.96 -10.46 22.61
N LEU A 27 -16.13 -11.09 21.78
CA LEU A 27 -14.79 -10.57 21.45
C LEU A 27 -14.88 -9.39 20.48
N ARG A 28 -15.85 -9.37 19.56
CA ARG A 28 -16.09 -8.23 18.67
C ARG A 28 -16.37 -6.96 19.48
N GLU A 29 -17.18 -7.06 20.53
CA GLU A 29 -17.45 -5.93 21.43
C GLU A 29 -16.18 -5.48 22.18
N GLN A 30 -15.41 -6.42 22.73
CA GLN A 30 -14.17 -6.11 23.44
C GLN A 30 -13.09 -5.50 22.54
N TRP A 31 -12.95 -5.98 21.30
CA TRP A 31 -12.04 -5.41 20.31
C TRP A 31 -12.45 -4.00 19.91
N ASN A 32 -13.76 -3.76 19.74
CA ASN A 32 -14.27 -2.43 19.46
C ASN A 32 -14.04 -1.46 20.64
N GLU A 33 -14.32 -1.90 21.88
CA GLU A 33 -14.03 -1.11 23.08
C GLU A 33 -12.54 -0.78 23.18
N THR A 34 -11.67 -1.76 22.94
CA THR A 34 -10.22 -1.56 22.93
C THR A 34 -9.81 -0.52 21.88
N LEU A 35 -10.36 -0.61 20.66
CA LEU A 35 -10.07 0.34 19.58
C LEU A 35 -10.50 1.77 19.91
N VAL A 36 -11.70 1.95 20.45
CA VAL A 36 -12.25 3.27 20.81
C VAL A 36 -11.44 3.92 21.92
N ASN A 37 -10.90 3.12 22.85
CA ASN A 37 -10.09 3.61 23.96
C ASN A 37 -8.57 3.57 23.69
N LEU A 38 -8.15 3.17 22.48
CA LEU A 38 -6.75 3.06 22.15
C LEU A 38 -6.12 4.45 22.06
N SER A 39 -4.88 4.59 22.55
CA SER A 39 -4.14 5.85 22.45
C SER A 39 -3.96 6.26 20.98
N PRO A 40 -3.99 7.57 20.66
CA PRO A 40 -3.70 8.05 19.32
C PRO A 40 -2.26 7.74 18.92
N LEU A 41 -1.99 7.76 17.62
CA LEU A 41 -0.63 7.58 17.12
C LEU A 41 0.26 8.76 17.55
N PRO A 42 1.47 8.49 18.09
CA PRO A 42 2.41 9.54 18.47
C PRO A 42 2.85 10.40 17.29
N LEU A 43 2.77 11.72 17.45
CA LEU A 43 3.12 12.71 16.44
C LEU A 43 4.31 13.58 16.88
N SER A 44 5.07 14.08 15.91
CA SER A 44 6.20 14.99 16.15
C SER A 44 5.80 16.32 16.78
N SER A 45 4.54 16.74 16.65
CA SER A 45 4.02 17.96 17.29
C SER A 45 4.05 17.93 18.82
N ALA A 46 4.17 16.74 19.42
CA ALA A 46 4.35 16.58 20.87
C ALA A 46 5.81 16.76 21.33
N HIS A 47 6.75 16.99 20.41
CA HIS A 47 8.18 17.12 20.67
C HIS A 47 8.65 18.54 20.34
N PRO A 48 8.93 19.40 21.34
CA PRO A 48 9.26 20.81 21.12
C PRO A 48 10.45 21.05 20.18
N GLU A 49 11.43 20.14 20.16
CA GLU A 49 12.62 20.23 19.28
C GLU A 49 12.31 20.01 17.79
N LEU A 50 11.10 19.56 17.46
CA LEU A 50 10.61 19.39 16.09
C LEU A 50 9.65 20.51 15.67
N SER A 51 9.46 21.54 16.51
CA SER A 51 8.62 22.68 16.20
C SER A 51 9.07 23.37 14.90
N GLY A 52 8.10 23.74 14.05
CA GLY A 52 8.32 24.36 12.74
C GLY A 52 8.68 23.39 11.60
N LYS A 53 8.79 22.08 11.87
CA LYS A 53 8.94 21.05 10.82
C LYS A 53 7.57 20.47 10.41
N PRO A 54 7.46 19.87 9.20
CA PRO A 54 6.28 19.09 8.84
C PRO A 54 5.96 18.03 9.91
N VAL A 55 4.68 17.86 10.22
CA VAL A 55 4.25 16.88 11.23
C VAL A 55 4.40 15.47 10.68
N THR A 56 5.03 14.59 11.44
CA THR A 56 5.28 13.19 11.11
C THR A 56 4.84 12.28 12.26
N PHE A 57 4.67 10.99 11.97
CA PHE A 57 4.69 9.99 13.03
C PHE A 57 6.07 9.93 13.67
N VAL A 58 6.09 9.62 14.97
CA VAL A 58 7.32 9.39 15.74
C VAL A 58 7.18 8.11 16.53
N ARG A 59 8.28 7.58 17.08
CA ARG A 59 8.27 6.28 17.77
C ARG A 59 7.41 6.30 19.04
N SER A 60 7.46 7.37 19.82
CA SER A 60 6.72 7.47 21.09
C SER A 60 6.55 8.91 21.58
N LEU A 61 5.67 9.09 22.56
CA LEU A 61 5.56 10.32 23.35
C LEU A 61 6.48 10.27 24.58
N LEU A 62 6.75 11.43 25.17
CA LEU A 62 7.47 11.52 26.45
C LEU A 62 6.52 11.25 27.63
N PRO A 63 7.04 10.72 28.76
CA PRO A 63 8.43 10.34 29.01
C PRO A 63 8.82 8.98 28.39
N VAL A 64 10.09 8.82 28.02
CA VAL A 64 10.66 7.52 27.59
C VAL A 64 11.79 7.08 28.50
N LEU A 65 11.86 5.76 28.78
CA LEU A 65 12.95 5.19 29.59
C LEU A 65 14.26 5.10 28.80
N LYS A 66 14.21 4.66 27.53
CA LYS A 66 15.38 4.47 26.66
C LYS A 66 15.03 4.69 25.20
N GLY A 67 15.98 5.25 24.46
CA GLY A 67 15.90 5.41 23.01
C GLY A 67 15.30 6.76 22.58
N PRO A 68 15.40 7.07 21.27
CA PRO A 68 15.00 8.38 20.77
C PRO A 68 13.51 8.44 20.45
N ALA A 69 12.71 9.03 21.34
CA ALA A 69 11.25 9.14 21.23
C ALA A 69 10.78 9.84 19.94
N SER A 70 11.47 10.94 19.58
CA SER A 70 11.12 11.82 18.47
C SER A 70 11.62 11.35 17.11
N ARG A 71 12.28 10.19 17.01
CA ARG A 71 12.66 9.62 15.71
C ARG A 71 11.43 9.11 14.96
N ILE A 72 11.51 9.17 13.64
CA ILE A 72 10.56 8.53 12.75
C ILE A 72 10.48 7.00 13.00
N PRO A 73 9.37 6.35 12.62
CA PRO A 73 9.16 4.93 12.86
C PRO A 73 10.27 4.04 12.29
N ASP A 74 10.33 2.79 12.73
CA ASP A 74 11.28 1.83 12.16
C ASP A 74 10.95 1.51 10.68
N PRO A 75 11.90 1.68 9.74
CA PRO A 75 11.65 1.51 8.30
C PRO A 75 11.49 0.05 7.84
N ASN A 76 11.53 -0.93 8.75
CA ASN A 76 11.38 -2.35 8.43
C ASN A 76 9.99 -2.90 8.84
N THR A 77 9.32 -2.26 9.80
CA THR A 77 8.03 -2.72 10.33
C THR A 77 6.84 -1.94 9.76
N MET A 78 6.83 -0.62 9.99
CA MET A 78 5.89 0.43 9.55
C MET A 78 4.39 0.02 9.40
N PRO A 79 3.74 -0.51 10.45
CA PRO A 79 2.35 -0.99 10.39
C PRO A 79 1.31 0.06 9.97
N VAL A 80 1.63 1.36 10.05
CA VAL A 80 0.79 2.46 9.52
C VAL A 80 0.47 2.36 8.04
N TRP A 81 1.33 1.72 7.23
CA TRP A 81 1.05 1.49 5.82
C TRP A 81 0.69 0.03 5.56
N PHE A 82 1.37 -0.90 6.23
CA PHE A 82 1.22 -2.33 5.92
C PHE A 82 -0.07 -2.96 6.41
N PHE A 83 -0.80 -2.34 7.34
CA PHE A 83 -2.11 -2.81 7.79
C PHE A 83 -3.26 -1.91 7.32
N ASP A 84 -3.10 -1.26 6.17
CA ASP A 84 -4.14 -0.48 5.49
C ASP A 84 -4.74 0.66 6.35
N LEU A 85 -3.96 1.22 7.30
CA LEU A 85 -4.40 2.37 8.11
C LEU A 85 -4.47 3.67 7.32
N TYR A 86 -3.42 3.91 6.51
CA TYR A 86 -3.30 5.09 5.65
C TYR A 86 -2.98 4.64 4.23
N THR A 87 -3.98 4.73 3.36
CA THR A 87 -3.97 4.26 1.97
C THR A 87 -4.44 5.38 1.04
N LEU A 88 -4.29 5.19 -0.27
CA LEU A 88 -4.83 6.14 -1.27
C LEU A 88 -6.36 6.30 -1.21
N GLU A 89 -7.05 5.41 -0.49
CA GLU A 89 -8.50 5.44 -0.27
C GLU A 89 -8.89 6.07 1.08
N SER A 90 -7.92 6.48 1.90
CA SER A 90 -8.21 7.05 3.21
C SER A 90 -8.94 8.38 3.10
N ALA A 91 -10.06 8.50 3.81
CA ALA A 91 -10.85 9.74 3.87
C ALA A 91 -10.16 10.85 4.69
N ASN A 92 -9.33 10.49 5.68
CA ASN A 92 -8.64 11.44 6.54
C ASN A 92 -7.40 12.00 5.83
N GLN A 93 -7.58 13.13 5.13
CA GLN A 93 -6.52 13.78 4.36
C GLN A 93 -5.40 14.35 5.23
N GLU A 94 -5.70 14.79 6.45
CA GLU A 94 -4.68 15.29 7.39
C GLU A 94 -3.72 14.17 7.79
N MET A 95 -4.25 13.01 8.18
CA MET A 95 -3.42 11.87 8.53
C MET A 95 -2.68 11.29 7.32
N MET A 96 -3.29 11.34 6.13
CA MET A 96 -2.58 11.00 4.88
C MET A 96 -1.41 11.96 4.61
N GLN A 97 -1.57 13.25 4.87
CA GLN A 97 -0.47 14.20 4.75
C GLN A 97 0.64 13.91 5.76
N ILE A 98 0.30 13.58 7.01
CA ILE A 98 1.28 13.15 8.02
C ILE A 98 2.01 11.88 7.56
N ALA A 99 1.30 10.93 6.96
CA ALA A 99 1.90 9.73 6.40
C ALA A 99 2.89 10.06 5.26
N GLN A 100 2.53 10.93 4.32
CA GLN A 100 3.45 11.41 3.28
C GLN A 100 4.67 12.14 3.86
N ASN A 101 4.46 13.06 4.81
CA ASN A 101 5.55 13.77 5.49
C ASN A 101 6.50 12.79 6.22
N THR A 102 5.95 11.75 6.83
CA THR A 102 6.74 10.71 7.51
C THR A 102 7.59 9.94 6.51
N PHE A 103 7.05 9.65 5.32
CA PHE A 103 7.80 9.00 4.25
C PHE A 103 8.93 9.90 3.74
N ASP A 104 8.66 11.17 3.49
CA ASP A 104 9.66 12.14 3.03
C ASP A 104 10.80 12.35 4.07
N ALA A 105 10.50 12.20 5.36
CA ALA A 105 11.49 12.32 6.43
C ALA A 105 12.57 11.21 6.39
N TYR A 106 12.35 10.07 5.71
CA TYR A 106 13.41 9.09 5.44
C TYR A 106 14.39 9.54 4.34
N PHE A 107 14.01 10.55 3.54
CA PHE A 107 14.75 11.03 2.38
C PHE A 107 14.92 12.56 2.43
N PRO A 108 15.67 13.11 3.41
CA PRO A 108 15.78 14.56 3.61
C PRO A 108 16.41 15.31 2.42
N THR A 109 17.13 14.61 1.55
CA THR A 109 17.74 15.16 0.32
C THR A 109 16.99 14.75 -0.96
N GLY A 110 15.77 14.21 -0.81
CA GLY A 110 14.98 13.64 -1.88
C GLY A 110 15.39 12.22 -2.29
N ILE A 111 14.53 11.59 -3.09
CA ILE A 111 14.74 10.26 -3.66
C ILE A 111 15.44 10.39 -5.01
N ASN A 112 16.53 9.65 -5.20
CA ASN A 112 17.29 9.58 -6.44
C ASN A 112 18.00 8.23 -6.57
N LYS A 113 18.73 8.03 -7.67
CA LYS A 113 19.45 6.78 -7.97
C LYS A 113 20.47 6.36 -6.90
N ASP A 114 20.96 7.30 -6.10
CA ASP A 114 21.97 7.06 -5.06
C ASP A 114 21.32 6.92 -3.66
N SER A 115 19.98 6.97 -3.56
CA SER A 115 19.26 6.78 -2.30
C SER A 115 19.51 5.37 -1.74
N PRO A 116 20.04 5.23 -0.50
CA PRO A 116 20.35 3.93 0.06
C PRO A 116 19.07 3.18 0.42
N VAL A 117 19.03 1.88 0.09
CA VAL A 117 17.95 0.98 0.46
C VAL A 117 18.53 -0.31 1.01
N TYR A 118 18.26 -0.58 2.29
CA TYR A 118 18.72 -1.76 3.01
C TYR A 118 17.85 -3.00 2.72
N VAL A 119 18.40 -4.20 2.86
CA VAL A 119 17.80 -5.53 2.63
C VAL A 119 16.42 -5.68 3.27
N LEU A 120 16.27 -5.22 4.51
CA LEU A 120 15.02 -5.33 5.27
C LEU A 120 14.04 -4.17 5.06
N SER A 121 14.50 -3.12 4.35
CA SER A 121 13.72 -1.90 4.17
C SER A 121 12.38 -2.20 3.52
N LYS A 122 11.34 -1.58 4.08
CA LYS A 122 10.01 -1.58 3.50
C LYS A 122 9.68 -0.26 2.79
N LEU A 123 10.62 0.68 2.73
CA LEU A 123 10.42 2.00 2.11
C LEU A 123 10.03 1.93 0.63
N PRO A 124 10.58 1.03 -0.22
CA PRO A 124 10.09 0.92 -1.60
C PRO A 124 8.60 0.53 -1.67
N VAL A 125 8.17 -0.39 -0.80
CA VAL A 125 6.77 -0.83 -0.75
C VAL A 125 5.86 0.28 -0.23
N THR A 126 6.27 0.98 0.83
CA THR A 126 5.54 2.13 1.37
C THR A 126 5.39 3.24 0.34
N GLY A 127 6.47 3.56 -0.40
CA GLY A 127 6.40 4.55 -1.47
C GLY A 127 5.39 4.16 -2.55
N ALA A 128 5.40 2.89 -2.98
CA ALA A 128 4.40 2.38 -3.90
C ALA A 128 2.96 2.53 -3.33
N GLN A 129 2.73 2.11 -2.08
CA GLN A 129 1.43 2.25 -1.39
C GLN A 129 0.96 3.70 -1.26
N LEU A 130 1.89 4.66 -1.19
CA LEU A 130 1.61 6.10 -1.14
C LEU A 130 1.49 6.76 -2.52
N GLY A 131 1.53 5.98 -3.62
CA GLY A 131 1.38 6.51 -4.97
C GLY A 131 2.64 7.21 -5.52
N ARG A 132 3.83 6.89 -5.00
CA ARG A 132 5.08 7.60 -5.29
C ARG A 132 5.83 7.00 -6.48
N ALA A 133 5.73 7.63 -7.64
CA ALA A 133 6.44 7.20 -8.86
C ALA A 133 7.97 7.31 -8.76
N ASP A 134 8.48 8.27 -8.00
CA ASP A 134 9.90 8.41 -7.66
C ASP A 134 10.40 7.23 -6.80
N ALA A 135 9.59 6.75 -5.86
CA ALA A 135 9.91 5.56 -5.08
C ALA A 135 10.02 4.32 -5.96
N THR A 136 9.06 4.11 -6.87
CA THR A 136 9.12 3.01 -7.86
C THR A 136 10.35 3.11 -8.74
N ARG A 137 10.65 4.31 -9.25
CA ARG A 137 11.76 4.55 -10.18
C ARG A 137 13.12 4.24 -9.57
N TYR A 138 13.35 4.65 -8.32
CA TYR A 138 14.68 4.63 -7.73
C TYR A 138 14.81 3.60 -6.62
N LEU A 139 13.83 3.48 -5.73
CA LEU A 139 13.97 2.63 -4.55
C LEU A 139 13.82 1.14 -4.87
N ILE A 140 13.03 0.75 -5.87
CA ILE A 140 12.92 -0.66 -6.28
C ILE A 140 14.24 -1.17 -6.89
N PRO A 141 14.85 -0.50 -7.89
CA PRO A 141 16.17 -0.92 -8.38
C PRO A 141 17.24 -0.92 -7.28
N ASN A 142 17.25 0.10 -6.41
CA ASN A 142 18.20 0.19 -5.31
C ASN A 142 18.00 -0.91 -4.26
N GLN A 143 16.76 -1.37 -4.07
CA GLN A 143 16.48 -2.57 -3.28
C GLN A 143 17.02 -3.82 -3.98
N ILE A 144 16.95 -3.94 -5.31
CA ILE A 144 17.46 -5.12 -6.03
C ILE A 144 18.98 -5.21 -5.92
N GLU A 145 19.67 -4.09 -6.12
CA GLU A 145 21.13 -4.00 -6.24
C GLU A 145 21.82 -3.53 -4.94
N THR A 146 21.13 -3.57 -3.80
CA THR A 146 21.56 -2.96 -2.52
C THR A 146 23.06 -3.04 -2.25
N GLY A 147 23.62 -1.92 -1.77
CA GLY A 147 25.02 -1.86 -1.33
C GLY A 147 25.27 -2.35 0.10
N GLU A 148 24.25 -2.83 0.84
CA GLU A 148 24.41 -3.28 2.23
C GLU A 148 25.25 -4.56 2.36
N THR A 149 25.17 -5.45 1.37
CA THR A 149 25.73 -6.80 1.47
C THR A 149 26.11 -7.34 0.08
N GLU A 150 26.89 -8.41 0.05
CA GLU A 150 27.25 -9.09 -1.20
C GLU A 150 26.04 -9.79 -1.82
N ILE A 151 25.85 -9.57 -3.13
CA ILE A 151 24.84 -10.24 -3.93
C ILE A 151 25.51 -11.36 -4.73
N LEU A 152 25.07 -12.60 -4.50
CA LEU A 152 25.59 -13.78 -5.16
C LEU A 152 25.08 -13.90 -6.60
N ARG A 153 25.74 -14.74 -7.41
CA ARG A 153 25.35 -14.99 -8.81
C ARG A 153 23.92 -15.47 -9.00
N ASN A 154 23.33 -16.13 -8.01
CA ASN A 154 21.93 -16.57 -8.00
C ASN A 154 20.95 -15.48 -7.49
N ARG A 155 21.42 -14.23 -7.31
CA ARG A 155 20.70 -13.06 -6.79
C ARG A 155 20.30 -13.12 -5.31
N MET A 156 20.67 -14.17 -4.59
CA MET A 156 20.55 -14.19 -3.12
C MET A 156 21.61 -13.27 -2.50
N ASP A 157 21.38 -12.88 -1.26
CA ASP A 157 22.28 -12.01 -0.49
C ASP A 157 22.88 -12.74 0.73
N LEU A 158 23.95 -12.18 1.31
CA LEU A 158 24.63 -12.74 2.50
C LEU A 158 24.42 -11.90 3.76
N ARG A 159 23.31 -11.14 3.84
CA ARG A 159 23.09 -10.17 4.92
C ARG A 159 23.07 -10.80 6.31
N GLU A 160 22.51 -12.00 6.43
CA GLU A 160 22.42 -12.76 7.69
C GLU A 160 23.67 -13.60 7.99
N GLY A 161 24.70 -13.52 7.14
CA GLY A 161 25.95 -14.24 7.25
C GLY A 161 26.19 -15.27 6.14
N PHE A 162 27.44 -15.73 6.03
CA PHE A 162 27.92 -16.57 4.92
C PHE A 162 27.15 -17.90 4.74
N GLN A 163 26.57 -18.44 5.81
CA GLN A 163 25.79 -19.69 5.79
C GLN A 163 24.28 -19.47 5.69
N THR A 164 23.84 -18.22 5.58
CA THR A 164 22.42 -17.84 5.62
C THR A 164 22.10 -16.94 4.44
N THR A 165 21.91 -17.55 3.26
CA THR A 165 21.52 -16.81 2.06
C THR A 165 20.11 -16.24 2.20
N GLY A 166 19.98 -14.93 1.96
CA GLY A 166 18.73 -14.19 2.00
C GLY A 166 18.08 -14.02 0.63
N VAL A 167 16.75 -13.97 0.62
CA VAL A 167 15.92 -13.51 -0.52
C VAL A 167 14.93 -12.42 -0.11
N GLN A 168 14.99 -11.96 1.15
CA GLN A 168 14.05 -10.98 1.70
C GLN A 168 14.00 -9.72 0.85
N ARG A 169 15.18 -9.25 0.44
CA ARG A 169 15.39 -8.11 -0.45
C ARG A 169 14.62 -8.24 -1.77
N LEU A 170 14.66 -9.41 -2.41
CA LEU A 170 13.93 -9.70 -3.65
C LEU A 170 12.42 -9.76 -3.39
N GLY A 171 12.01 -10.34 -2.25
CA GLY A 171 10.61 -10.32 -1.82
C GLY A 171 10.07 -8.90 -1.65
N ARG A 172 10.84 -8.00 -1.02
CA ARG A 172 10.50 -6.57 -0.89
C ARG A 172 10.40 -5.86 -2.24
N ALA A 173 11.36 -6.10 -3.13
CA ALA A 173 11.34 -5.51 -4.47
C ALA A 173 10.13 -5.99 -5.29
N ALA A 174 9.81 -7.28 -5.23
CA ALA A 174 8.64 -7.85 -5.92
C ALA A 174 7.31 -7.31 -5.35
N ASP A 175 7.21 -7.17 -4.03
CA ASP A 175 6.04 -6.59 -3.35
C ASP A 175 5.84 -5.11 -3.74
N ALA A 176 6.92 -4.33 -3.75
CA ALA A 176 6.87 -2.94 -4.21
C ALA A 176 6.47 -2.84 -5.70
N LEU A 177 7.01 -3.70 -6.56
CA LEU A 177 6.67 -3.74 -7.97
C LEU A 177 5.19 -4.09 -8.20
N HIS A 178 4.67 -5.08 -7.46
CA HIS A 178 3.24 -5.41 -7.49
C HIS A 178 2.41 -4.18 -7.12
N ASN A 179 2.68 -3.56 -5.97
CA ASN A 179 1.94 -2.39 -5.51
C ASN A 179 2.13 -1.15 -6.40
N ALA A 180 3.21 -1.05 -7.17
CA ALA A 180 3.38 0.05 -8.11
C ALA A 180 2.48 -0.10 -9.35
N LEU A 181 2.26 -1.34 -9.80
CA LEU A 181 1.45 -1.68 -10.98
C LEU A 181 -0.04 -1.85 -10.65
N CYS A 182 -0.37 -2.53 -9.55
CA CYS A 182 -1.73 -2.87 -9.17
C CYS A 182 -1.85 -2.91 -7.63
N GLN A 183 -2.70 -2.06 -7.07
CA GLN A 183 -3.08 -2.17 -5.65
C GLN A 183 -4.52 -2.64 -5.54
N SER A 184 -4.81 -3.34 -4.46
CA SER A 184 -6.20 -3.62 -4.04
C SER A 184 -6.29 -3.29 -2.55
N ILE A 185 -6.58 -2.04 -2.23
CA ILE A 185 -6.44 -1.45 -0.89
C ILE A 185 -7.79 -0.94 -0.38
N PRO A 186 -8.13 -1.13 0.90
CA PRO A 186 -9.34 -0.57 1.47
C PRO A 186 -9.12 0.88 1.94
N ALA A 187 -10.22 1.61 2.20
CA ALA A 187 -10.17 2.96 2.78
C ALA A 187 -9.65 2.98 4.24
N SER A 188 -9.85 1.87 4.95
CA SER A 188 -9.33 1.62 6.30
C SER A 188 -9.34 0.11 6.58
N PRO A 189 -8.68 -0.36 7.67
CA PRO A 189 -8.57 -1.79 7.94
C PRO A 189 -9.94 -2.45 8.08
N GLY A 190 -10.09 -3.65 7.53
CA GLY A 190 -11.35 -4.41 7.56
C GLY A 190 -12.45 -3.92 6.62
N LYS A 191 -12.23 -2.87 5.82
CA LYS A 191 -13.18 -2.42 4.78
C LYS A 191 -12.94 -3.16 3.46
N ASN A 192 -13.88 -2.98 2.53
CA ASN A 192 -13.79 -3.58 1.20
C ASN A 192 -12.63 -2.95 0.42
N PRO A 193 -11.81 -3.76 -0.29
CA PRO A 193 -10.70 -3.25 -1.08
C PRO A 193 -11.21 -2.58 -2.36
N VAL A 194 -10.45 -1.58 -2.82
CA VAL A 194 -10.61 -0.89 -4.10
C VAL A 194 -9.36 -1.15 -4.93
N ILE A 195 -9.54 -1.52 -6.19
CA ILE A 195 -8.47 -1.79 -7.14
C ILE A 195 -7.98 -0.46 -7.74
N HIS A 196 -6.66 -0.23 -7.73
CA HIS A 196 -5.98 0.90 -8.35
C HIS A 196 -4.96 0.39 -9.36
N LEU A 197 -4.95 0.99 -10.55
CA LEU A 197 -4.06 0.63 -11.65
C LEU A 197 -2.97 1.69 -11.76
N PHE A 198 -1.73 1.24 -11.85
CA PHE A 198 -0.53 2.07 -11.98
C PHE A 198 -0.43 3.20 -10.93
N PRO A 199 -0.82 2.98 -9.65
CA PRO A 199 -0.94 4.08 -8.67
C PRO A 199 0.37 4.78 -8.35
N ALA A 200 1.49 4.08 -8.51
CA ALA A 200 2.84 4.62 -8.29
C ALA A 200 3.77 4.30 -9.46
N TRP A 201 3.24 4.05 -10.66
CA TRP A 201 4.05 3.70 -11.82
C TRP A 201 4.57 4.97 -12.53
N PRO A 202 5.87 5.05 -12.89
CA PRO A 202 6.37 6.07 -13.80
C PRO A 202 5.59 6.03 -15.13
N LYS A 203 4.85 7.10 -15.45
CA LYS A 203 3.93 7.09 -16.60
C LYS A 203 4.66 6.85 -17.93
N GLU A 204 5.93 7.24 -18.05
CA GLU A 204 6.70 7.02 -19.27
C GLU A 204 7.25 5.59 -19.44
N TRP A 205 7.04 4.70 -18.47
CA TRP A 205 7.47 3.31 -18.57
C TRP A 205 6.34 2.46 -19.12
N ASP A 206 6.56 1.85 -20.27
CA ASP A 206 5.62 0.91 -20.83
C ASP A 206 5.57 -0.35 -19.96
N ALA A 207 4.35 -0.85 -19.72
CA ALA A 207 4.16 -2.06 -18.93
C ALA A 207 2.90 -2.80 -19.37
N HIS A 208 2.97 -4.13 -19.23
CA HIS A 208 1.83 -5.02 -19.37
C HIS A 208 1.89 -6.06 -18.26
N PHE A 209 0.76 -6.35 -17.62
CA PHE A 209 0.72 -7.30 -16.51
C PHE A 209 -0.59 -8.07 -16.45
N SER A 210 -0.55 -9.20 -15.74
CA SER A 210 -1.71 -9.89 -15.19
C SER A 210 -1.41 -10.26 -13.73
N LEU A 211 -2.13 -9.68 -12.78
CA LEU A 211 -1.86 -9.78 -11.34
C LEU A 211 -3.13 -10.10 -10.55
N LEU A 212 -2.96 -10.82 -9.44
CA LEU A 212 -4.05 -11.15 -8.51
C LEU A 212 -4.31 -9.98 -7.54
N ALA A 213 -5.56 -9.56 -7.44
CA ALA A 213 -6.04 -8.55 -6.50
C ALA A 213 -6.96 -9.17 -5.42
N ARG A 214 -7.02 -8.52 -4.25
CA ARG A 214 -7.96 -8.87 -3.16
C ARG A 214 -9.40 -8.91 -3.68
N GLY A 215 -10.18 -9.88 -3.21
CA GLY A 215 -11.48 -10.24 -3.81
C GLY A 215 -11.39 -11.35 -4.87
N ASN A 216 -10.19 -11.96 -5.04
CA ASN A 216 -9.92 -13.05 -5.98
C ASN A 216 -10.21 -12.64 -7.44
N PHE A 217 -9.69 -11.47 -7.81
CA PHE A 217 -9.75 -10.94 -9.16
C PHE A 217 -8.40 -11.08 -9.85
N ILE A 218 -8.39 -11.59 -11.08
CA ILE A 218 -7.21 -11.46 -11.96
C ILE A 218 -7.39 -10.17 -12.77
N VAL A 219 -6.47 -9.23 -12.59
CA VAL A 219 -6.48 -7.93 -13.23
C VAL A 219 -5.38 -7.91 -14.29
N THR A 220 -5.77 -7.65 -15.53
CA THR A 220 -4.86 -7.52 -16.67
C THR A 220 -4.97 -6.10 -17.23
N SER A 221 -3.85 -5.43 -17.44
CA SER A 221 -3.83 -4.07 -17.97
C SER A 221 -2.50 -3.76 -18.64
N SER A 222 -2.46 -2.65 -19.38
CA SER A 222 -1.26 -2.11 -20.01
C SER A 222 -1.25 -0.59 -19.97
N ILE A 223 -0.05 -0.05 -19.92
CA ILE A 223 0.24 1.37 -20.13
C ILE A 223 1.29 1.48 -21.23
N ASP A 224 1.00 2.29 -22.25
CA ASP A 224 1.89 2.57 -23.37
C ASP A 224 1.97 4.09 -23.55
N GLN A 225 3.20 4.63 -23.57
CA GLN A 225 3.45 6.06 -23.71
C GLN A 225 2.63 6.94 -22.74
N GLY A 226 2.48 6.49 -21.49
CA GLY A 226 1.71 7.18 -20.45
C GLY A 226 0.20 7.04 -20.54
N LYS A 227 -0.33 6.19 -21.42
CA LYS A 227 -1.76 5.96 -21.59
C LYS A 227 -2.13 4.54 -21.20
N ILE A 228 -3.05 4.42 -20.26
CA ILE A 228 -3.65 3.13 -19.91
C ILE A 228 -4.62 2.75 -21.03
N GLU A 229 -4.31 1.68 -21.75
CA GLU A 229 -5.05 1.29 -22.96
C GLU A 229 -6.37 0.58 -22.61
N PHE A 230 -6.35 -0.28 -21.59
CA PHE A 230 -7.51 -1.06 -21.16
C PHE A 230 -7.33 -1.58 -19.73
N ILE A 231 -8.44 -2.01 -19.13
CA ILE A 231 -8.43 -2.83 -17.91
C ILE A 231 -9.35 -4.02 -18.13
N GLU A 232 -8.84 -5.23 -17.93
CA GLU A 232 -9.61 -6.46 -17.90
C GLU A 232 -9.57 -7.04 -16.48
N ILE A 233 -10.74 -7.39 -15.94
CA ILE A 233 -10.86 -7.97 -14.61
C ILE A 233 -11.68 -9.26 -14.71
N LYS A 234 -11.06 -10.40 -14.43
CA LYS A 234 -11.73 -11.69 -14.28
C LYS A 234 -12.07 -11.94 -12.82
N SER A 235 -13.36 -12.15 -12.53
CA SER A 235 -13.84 -12.55 -11.20
C SER A 235 -13.78 -14.05 -11.00
N ASN A 236 -12.96 -14.54 -10.07
CA ASN A 236 -12.91 -15.98 -9.79
C ASN A 236 -13.95 -16.40 -8.73
N SER A 237 -14.28 -15.52 -7.78
CA SER A 237 -15.17 -15.83 -6.63
C SER A 237 -16.55 -15.16 -6.70
N GLY A 238 -16.78 -14.21 -7.60
CA GLY A 238 -18.04 -13.46 -7.65
C GLY A 238 -18.15 -12.33 -6.61
N SER A 239 -17.04 -11.89 -6.02
CA SER A 239 -17.03 -10.72 -5.12
C SER A 239 -17.48 -9.44 -5.84
N GLU A 240 -17.91 -8.42 -5.11
CA GLU A 240 -18.14 -7.10 -5.71
C GLU A 240 -16.80 -6.49 -6.15
N CYS A 241 -16.73 -6.04 -7.41
CA CYS A 241 -15.54 -5.42 -7.97
C CYS A 241 -15.62 -3.90 -7.75
N ASN A 242 -14.69 -3.37 -6.95
CA ASN A 242 -14.52 -1.93 -6.74
C ASN A 242 -13.25 -1.47 -7.44
N LEU A 243 -13.38 -0.53 -8.38
CA LEU A 243 -12.28 0.00 -9.18
C LEU A 243 -12.20 1.52 -9.01
N ARG A 244 -11.03 2.03 -8.67
CA ARG A 244 -10.71 3.45 -8.77
C ARG A 244 -10.47 3.77 -10.25
N ASN A 245 -11.28 4.65 -10.83
CA ASN A 245 -11.13 5.08 -12.22
C ASN A 245 -9.73 5.71 -12.43
N PRO A 246 -8.82 5.10 -13.20
CA PRO A 246 -7.46 5.61 -13.34
C PRO A 246 -7.33 6.70 -14.41
N TRP A 247 -8.39 6.93 -15.20
CA TRP A 247 -8.42 8.02 -16.17
C TRP A 247 -9.10 9.23 -15.52
N GLU A 248 -8.29 10.19 -15.05
CA GLU A 248 -8.74 11.38 -14.33
C GLU A 248 -9.85 12.15 -15.07
N ASN A 249 -11.11 11.99 -14.61
CA ASN A 249 -12.33 12.51 -15.25
C ASN A 249 -12.62 11.97 -16.67
N GLY A 250 -11.87 10.93 -17.08
CA GLY A 250 -12.08 10.21 -18.32
C GLY A 250 -13.38 9.42 -18.28
N LYS A 251 -14.07 9.41 -19.41
CA LYS A 251 -15.32 8.69 -19.58
C LYS A 251 -15.01 7.22 -19.85
N VAL A 252 -15.40 6.36 -18.92
CA VAL A 252 -15.13 4.91 -18.99
C VAL A 252 -16.36 4.20 -19.53
N THR A 253 -16.17 3.40 -20.59
CA THR A 253 -17.16 2.43 -21.06
C THR A 253 -16.84 1.08 -20.46
N ILE A 254 -17.86 0.42 -19.91
CA ILE A 254 -17.69 -0.84 -19.19
C ILE A 254 -18.50 -1.93 -19.86
N TYR A 255 -17.83 -3.03 -20.13
CA TYR A 255 -18.41 -4.25 -20.68
C TYR A 255 -18.34 -5.35 -19.62
N LYS A 256 -19.41 -6.13 -19.50
CA LYS A 256 -19.47 -7.34 -18.71
C LYS A 256 -19.83 -8.50 -19.64
N ASN A 257 -18.95 -9.50 -19.73
CA ASN A 257 -19.11 -10.64 -20.63
C ASN A 257 -19.41 -10.20 -22.07
N LYS A 258 -18.61 -9.24 -22.57
CA LYS A 258 -18.71 -8.63 -23.92
C LYS A 258 -19.97 -7.78 -24.18
N ARG A 259 -20.82 -7.55 -23.18
CA ARG A 259 -21.99 -6.67 -23.29
C ARG A 259 -21.74 -5.36 -22.57
N LYS A 260 -21.97 -4.22 -23.21
CA LYS A 260 -21.91 -2.91 -22.55
C LYS A 260 -22.95 -2.87 -21.42
N ILE A 261 -22.53 -2.48 -20.23
CA ILE A 261 -23.41 -2.39 -19.05
C ILE A 261 -23.49 -0.99 -18.45
N LEU A 262 -22.43 -0.20 -18.58
CA LEU A 262 -22.34 1.11 -17.95
C LEU A 262 -21.41 2.02 -18.74
N GLU A 263 -21.65 3.32 -18.63
CA GLU A 263 -20.76 4.38 -19.08
C GLU A 263 -20.79 5.47 -18.01
N THR A 264 -19.62 5.84 -17.48
CA THR A 264 -19.55 6.74 -16.32
C THR A 264 -18.24 7.55 -16.30
N THR A 265 -18.26 8.64 -15.54
CA THR A 265 -17.07 9.43 -15.15
C THR A 265 -16.80 9.31 -13.65
N ASP A 266 -17.50 8.42 -12.95
CA ASP A 266 -17.38 8.25 -11.51
C ASP A 266 -15.93 7.89 -11.12
N ARG A 267 -15.50 8.44 -9.98
CA ARG A 267 -14.18 8.12 -9.44
C ARG A 267 -14.11 6.70 -8.89
N LEU A 268 -15.19 6.18 -8.32
CA LEU A 268 -15.28 4.81 -7.81
C LEU A 268 -16.34 4.08 -8.64
N ILE A 269 -15.96 2.97 -9.23
CA ILE A 269 -16.85 2.13 -10.03
C ILE A 269 -17.03 0.81 -9.30
N SER A 270 -18.26 0.53 -8.87
CA SER A 270 -18.64 -0.70 -8.17
C SER A 270 -19.54 -1.56 -9.04
N ILE A 271 -19.15 -2.81 -9.26
CA ILE A 271 -19.86 -3.74 -10.15
C ILE A 271 -20.04 -5.09 -9.45
N PRO A 272 -21.28 -5.57 -9.25
CA PRO A 272 -21.50 -6.92 -8.75
C PRO A 272 -21.08 -7.94 -9.81
N THR A 273 -20.40 -9.00 -9.37
CA THR A 273 -19.91 -10.06 -10.26
C THR A 273 -20.44 -11.44 -9.83
N LYS A 274 -20.26 -12.41 -10.70
CA LYS A 274 -20.42 -13.85 -10.49
C LYS A 274 -19.09 -14.52 -10.82
N PRO A 275 -18.82 -15.73 -10.30
CA PRO A 275 -17.67 -16.51 -10.74
C PRO A 275 -17.60 -16.60 -12.27
N GLN A 276 -16.42 -16.41 -12.82
CA GLN A 276 -16.11 -16.35 -14.26
C GLN A 276 -16.63 -15.13 -15.03
N ASP A 277 -17.25 -14.14 -14.38
CA ASP A 277 -17.53 -12.87 -15.05
C ASP A 277 -16.21 -12.19 -15.46
N VAL A 278 -16.22 -11.62 -16.67
CA VAL A 278 -15.13 -10.78 -17.18
C VAL A 278 -15.65 -9.36 -17.37
N LEU A 279 -15.01 -8.41 -16.69
CA LEU A 279 -15.22 -6.97 -16.84
C LEU A 279 -14.13 -6.39 -17.73
N TYR A 280 -14.50 -5.51 -18.65
CA TYR A 280 -13.56 -4.82 -19.53
C TYR A 280 -13.87 -3.32 -19.52
N PHE A 281 -12.88 -2.51 -19.21
CA PHE A 281 -12.98 -1.06 -19.06
C PHE A 281 -12.08 -0.39 -20.10
N VAL A 282 -12.63 0.58 -20.82
CA VAL A 282 -11.90 1.37 -21.80
C VAL A 282 -12.30 2.84 -21.68
N ASN A 283 -11.31 3.71 -21.80
CA ASN A 283 -11.53 5.15 -21.95
C ASN A 283 -11.70 5.45 -23.45
N LYS A 284 -12.78 6.14 -23.80
CA LYS A 284 -13.10 6.52 -25.18
C LYS A 284 -12.82 7.99 -25.42
#